data_AF-A0A0C9RJL9-F1
#
_entry.id   AF-A0A0C9RJL9-F1
#
_cell.length_a   1.000
_cell.length_b   1.000
_cell.length_c   1.000
_cell.angle_alpha   90.00
_cell.angle_beta   90.00
_cell.angle_gamma   90.00
#
_symmetry.space_group_name_H-M   'P 1'
#
loop_
_entity.id
_entity.type
_entity.pdbx_description
1 polymer ?
#
loop_
_entity_poly.entity_id
_entity_poly.type
_entity_poly.pdbx_seq_one_letter_code
_entity_poly.pdbx_strand_id
1 'polypeptide(L)'
;DEVYEWLVYDDAKHIRICTLPDMWERTITIGSAGKTFSVTGWKIGWAYGPANLITNLQLVHQNSVYTCPTPIQEAVARGFELELTRLESPDCYFNSLPQELKVKRDFMAKFLQDAGLKPTIPEGGYFMLADWSKLGNKIDLSSEVDQHLDYKFTKWMTKNMGLQGIPPSAFYGEAHKNLGENFVRYCFIKKQENLEKAAELLKKWKS
;
A
#
# COMPACT_ATOMS: atom_id res chain seq x y z
N ASP A 1 8.16 -5.86 8.56
CA ASP A 1 7.92 -5.58 7.13
C ASP A 1 7.86 -4.06 7.00
N GLU A 2 8.85 -3.47 6.34
CA GLU A 2 9.01 -2.02 6.22
C GLU A 2 9.08 -1.59 4.74
N VAL A 3 8.42 -2.31 3.84
CA VAL A 3 8.53 -2.04 2.39
C VAL A 3 8.06 -0.64 1.97
N TYR A 4 7.28 0.07 2.80
CA TYR A 4 6.82 1.43 2.57
C TYR A 4 7.61 2.49 3.37
N GLU A 5 8.82 2.17 3.84
CA GLU A 5 9.64 3.05 4.71
C GLU A 5 9.82 4.49 4.20
N TRP A 6 9.85 4.68 2.88
CA TRP A 6 10.01 5.99 2.23
C TRP A 6 8.69 6.72 1.98
N LEU A 7 7.55 6.04 2.12
CA LEU A 7 6.23 6.58 1.83
C LEU A 7 5.55 7.01 3.12
N VAL A 8 6.06 8.06 3.75
CA VAL A 8 5.44 8.71 4.91
C VAL A 8 4.98 10.12 4.55
N TYR A 9 3.93 10.60 5.19
CA TYR A 9 3.30 11.88 4.88
C TYR A 9 3.18 12.76 6.13
N ASP A 10 3.02 14.06 5.90
CA ASP A 10 2.81 15.06 6.96
C ASP A 10 3.94 15.05 7.99
N ASP A 11 3.62 15.07 9.28
CA ASP A 11 4.60 15.07 10.36
C ASP A 11 5.01 13.65 10.81
N ALA A 12 4.48 12.60 10.15
CA ALA A 12 4.78 11.22 10.49
C ALA A 12 6.23 10.86 10.13
N LYS A 13 6.83 10.00 10.96
CA LYS A 13 8.20 9.51 10.75
C LYS A 13 8.23 7.99 10.76
N HIS A 14 8.95 7.41 9.81
CA HIS A 14 9.22 5.98 9.81
C HIS A 14 10.24 5.64 10.90
N ILE A 15 9.77 5.01 11.99
CA ILE A 15 10.61 4.53 13.08
C ILE A 15 10.80 3.04 12.90
N ARG A 16 12.06 2.62 12.75
CA ARG A 16 12.39 1.21 12.60
C ARG A 16 12.42 0.57 13.97
N ILE A 17 11.63 -0.47 14.19
CA ILE A 17 11.59 -1.12 15.51
C ILE A 17 12.97 -1.67 15.90
N CYS A 18 13.79 -2.09 14.93
CA CYS A 18 15.15 -2.58 15.16
C CYS A 18 16.11 -1.53 15.76
N THR A 19 15.78 -0.22 15.71
CA THR A 19 16.61 0.84 16.31
C THR A 19 16.18 1.18 17.74
N LEU A 20 15.11 0.59 18.25
CA LEU A 20 14.67 0.79 19.63
C LEU A 20 15.53 -0.04 20.60
N PRO A 21 15.61 0.36 21.89
CA PRO A 21 16.35 -0.37 22.91
C PRO A 21 15.98 -1.86 22.92
N ASP A 22 17.01 -2.72 22.98
CA ASP A 22 16.92 -4.19 23.04
C ASP A 22 16.22 -4.90 21.86
N MET A 23 15.89 -4.17 20.79
CA MET A 23 15.14 -4.72 19.65
C MET A 23 16.00 -5.28 18.52
N TRP A 24 17.24 -4.82 18.36
CA TRP A 24 18.14 -5.30 17.28
C TRP A 24 18.29 -6.83 17.31
N GLU A 25 18.64 -7.40 18.47
CA GLU A 25 18.92 -8.84 18.64
C GLU A 25 17.71 -9.77 18.38
N ARG A 26 16.51 -9.21 18.15
CA ARG A 26 15.25 -9.95 17.98
C ARG A 26 14.40 -9.46 16.81
N THR A 27 14.96 -8.64 15.91
CA THR A 27 14.23 -8.07 14.78
C THR A 27 14.87 -8.45 13.46
N ILE A 28 14.06 -8.94 12.52
CA ILE A 28 14.39 -8.99 11.09
C ILE A 28 13.59 -7.88 10.40
N THR A 29 14.30 -6.96 9.78
CA THR A 29 13.70 -5.88 8.99
C THR A 29 13.75 -6.24 7.51
N ILE A 30 12.65 -5.97 6.79
CA ILE A 30 12.46 -6.36 5.39
C ILE A 30 12.14 -5.12 4.56
N GLY A 31 12.80 -4.96 3.41
CA GLY A 31 12.54 -3.91 2.43
C GLY A 31 12.27 -4.46 1.02
N SER A 32 11.86 -3.58 0.10
CA SER A 32 11.50 -3.97 -1.27
C SER A 32 11.86 -2.89 -2.30
N ALA A 33 12.68 -3.27 -3.29
CA ALA A 33 13.01 -2.40 -4.43
C ALA A 33 11.76 -1.97 -5.19
N GLY A 34 10.79 -2.87 -5.33
CA GLY A 34 9.56 -2.59 -6.07
C GLY A 34 8.70 -1.51 -5.43
N LYS A 35 8.83 -1.28 -4.12
CA LYS A 35 8.12 -0.21 -3.40
C LYS A 35 8.96 1.05 -3.29
N THR A 36 10.25 0.89 -3.03
CA THR A 36 11.23 1.99 -2.98
C THR A 36 11.35 2.74 -4.31
N PHE A 37 11.40 2.02 -5.43
CA PHE A 37 11.67 2.59 -6.77
C PHE A 37 10.46 2.47 -7.73
N SER A 38 9.27 2.14 -7.23
CA SER A 38 8.05 1.98 -8.05
C SER A 38 8.14 0.95 -9.20
N VAL A 39 9.02 -0.04 -9.08
CA VAL A 39 9.27 -1.09 -10.09
C VAL A 39 8.81 -2.47 -9.59
N THR A 40 7.52 -2.62 -9.25
CA THR A 40 7.00 -3.83 -8.61
C THR A 40 7.26 -5.14 -9.38
N GLY A 41 7.45 -5.06 -10.70
CA GLY A 41 7.80 -6.22 -11.54
C GLY A 41 9.23 -6.73 -11.37
N TRP A 42 10.13 -5.98 -10.74
CA TRP A 42 11.52 -6.38 -10.53
C TRP A 42 11.70 -7.44 -9.45
N LYS A 43 10.75 -7.54 -8.51
CA LYS A 43 10.68 -8.61 -7.51
C LYS A 43 11.97 -8.83 -6.69
N ILE A 44 12.75 -7.77 -6.48
CA ILE A 44 13.89 -7.74 -5.54
C ILE A 44 13.45 -7.14 -4.19
N GLY A 45 13.92 -7.77 -3.12
CA GLY A 45 13.80 -7.31 -1.74
C GLY A 45 14.99 -7.81 -0.92
N TRP A 46 15.05 -7.43 0.34
CA TRP A 46 16.14 -7.76 1.25
C TRP A 46 15.62 -7.94 2.67
N ALA A 47 16.40 -8.66 3.47
CA ALA A 47 16.21 -8.79 4.91
C ALA A 47 17.54 -8.46 5.62
N TYR A 48 17.47 -7.73 6.72
CA TYR A 48 18.63 -7.44 7.58
C TYR A 48 18.24 -7.54 9.05
N GLY A 49 19.22 -7.84 9.89
CA GLY A 49 19.03 -8.15 11.31
C GLY A 49 20.28 -8.79 11.90
N PRO A 50 20.22 -9.30 13.14
CA PRO A 50 21.36 -9.89 13.82
C PRO A 50 21.74 -11.22 13.16
N ALA A 51 23.04 -11.53 13.14
CA ALA A 51 23.60 -12.62 12.35
C ALA A 51 22.97 -13.99 12.67
N ASN A 52 22.72 -14.26 13.95
CA ASN A 52 22.09 -15.50 14.43
C ASN A 52 20.68 -15.72 13.85
N LEU A 53 19.96 -14.66 13.49
CA LEU A 53 18.66 -14.76 12.81
C LEU A 53 18.82 -14.85 11.28
N ILE A 54 19.71 -14.05 10.70
CA ILE A 54 19.92 -14.00 9.24
C ILE A 54 20.51 -15.30 8.67
N THR A 55 21.37 -16.01 9.41
CA THR A 55 21.93 -17.29 8.96
C THR A 55 20.84 -18.30 8.59
N ASN A 56 19.75 -18.38 9.36
CA ASN A 56 18.64 -19.29 9.05
C ASN A 56 17.91 -18.89 7.75
N LEU A 57 17.78 -17.59 7.48
CA LEU A 57 17.20 -17.09 6.22
C LEU A 57 18.11 -17.43 5.02
N GLN A 58 19.42 -17.32 5.18
CA GLN A 58 20.40 -17.70 4.14
C GLN A 58 20.32 -19.19 3.80
N LEU A 59 20.18 -20.06 4.82
CA LEU A 59 20.00 -21.50 4.61
C LEU A 59 18.74 -21.82 3.81
N VAL A 60 17.62 -21.16 4.13
CA VAL A 60 16.38 -21.30 3.33
C VAL A 60 16.58 -20.78 1.91
N HIS A 61 17.20 -19.61 1.73
CA HIS A 61 17.46 -19.04 0.41
C HIS A 61 18.30 -19.98 -0.46
N GLN A 62 19.40 -20.50 0.09
CA GLN A 62 20.28 -21.47 -0.56
C GLN A 62 19.52 -22.73 -1.01
N ASN A 63 18.60 -23.26 -0.18
CA ASN A 63 17.87 -24.50 -0.46
C ASN A 63 16.53 -24.30 -1.19
N SER A 64 16.20 -23.07 -1.59
CA SER A 64 14.97 -22.77 -2.33
C SER A 64 15.27 -22.19 -3.71
N VAL A 65 15.65 -20.91 -3.76
CA VAL A 65 15.88 -20.17 -5.01
C VAL A 65 17.35 -19.97 -5.34
N TYR A 66 18.23 -20.22 -4.37
CA TYR A 66 19.69 -20.12 -4.41
C TYR A 66 20.23 -18.70 -4.63
N THR A 67 19.80 -18.02 -5.69
CA THR A 67 20.24 -16.69 -6.11
C THR A 67 19.11 -15.88 -6.72
N CYS A 68 19.22 -14.55 -6.64
CA CYS A 68 18.35 -13.59 -7.33
C CYS A 68 18.92 -13.16 -8.70
N PRO A 69 18.09 -12.60 -9.61
CA PRO A 69 18.56 -12.12 -10.93
C PRO A 69 19.61 -11.01 -10.85
N THR A 70 20.84 -11.29 -11.31
CA THR A 70 22.00 -10.37 -11.23
C THR A 70 21.75 -8.99 -11.85
N PRO A 71 21.20 -8.85 -13.08
CA PRO A 71 21.02 -7.53 -13.68
C PRO A 71 20.09 -6.62 -12.88
N ILE A 72 19.06 -7.21 -12.24
CA ILE A 72 18.11 -6.46 -11.43
C ILE A 72 18.74 -6.04 -10.10
N GLN A 73 19.56 -6.91 -9.49
CA GLN A 73 20.32 -6.56 -8.28
C GLN A 73 21.26 -5.38 -8.54
N GLU A 74 22.00 -5.39 -9.66
CA GLU A 74 22.86 -4.30 -10.06
C GLU A 74 22.09 -2.99 -10.26
N ALA A 75 20.95 -3.04 -10.97
CA ALA A 75 20.13 -1.84 -11.18
C ALA A 75 19.59 -1.24 -9.87
N VAL A 76 19.22 -2.10 -8.90
CA VAL A 76 18.80 -1.66 -7.56
C VAL A 76 19.96 -1.03 -6.78
N ALA A 77 21.15 -1.64 -6.83
CA ALA A 77 22.35 -1.10 -6.18
C ALA A 77 22.70 0.30 -6.72
N ARG A 78 22.76 0.44 -8.05
CA ARG A 78 23.00 1.75 -8.72
C ARG A 78 21.92 2.78 -8.39
N GLY A 79 20.66 2.35 -8.27
CA GLY A 79 19.56 3.21 -7.82
C GLY A 79 19.80 3.75 -6.40
N PHE A 80 20.16 2.88 -5.46
CA PHE A 80 20.50 3.31 -4.10
C PHE A 80 21.72 4.22 -4.05
N GLU A 81 22.82 3.86 -4.73
CA GLU A 81 24.03 4.68 -4.80
C GLU A 81 23.71 6.10 -5.28
N LEU A 82 22.90 6.22 -6.33
CA LEU A 82 22.46 7.52 -6.84
C LEU A 82 21.63 8.28 -5.80
N GLU A 83 20.57 7.68 -5.26
CA GLU A 83 19.68 8.39 -4.33
C GLU A 83 20.37 8.80 -3.02
N LEU A 84 21.28 7.97 -2.51
CA LEU A 84 22.04 8.26 -1.29
C LEU A 84 22.97 9.48 -1.45
N THR A 85 23.52 9.73 -2.66
CA THR A 85 24.33 10.95 -2.90
C THR A 85 23.53 12.25 -2.82
N ARG A 86 22.20 12.15 -2.90
CA ARG A 86 21.28 13.29 -2.92
C ARG A 86 20.19 13.19 -1.87
N LEU A 87 20.39 12.42 -0.80
CA LEU A 87 19.34 12.11 0.18
C LEU A 87 18.65 13.35 0.79
N GLU A 88 19.40 14.43 1.00
CA GLU A 88 18.86 15.69 1.54
C GLU A 88 18.25 16.61 0.47
N SER A 89 18.38 16.25 -0.81
CA SER A 89 17.83 17.04 -1.93
C SER A 89 16.33 16.78 -2.08
N PRO A 90 15.52 17.81 -2.41
CA PRO A 90 14.13 17.60 -2.80
C PRO A 90 13.98 16.72 -4.05
N ASP A 91 15.03 16.64 -4.89
CA ASP A 91 15.05 15.80 -6.10
C ASP A 91 15.38 14.33 -5.82
N CYS A 92 15.73 13.96 -4.57
CA CYS A 92 15.85 12.57 -4.18
C CYS A 92 14.51 11.85 -4.41
N TYR A 93 14.53 10.67 -5.01
CA TYR A 93 13.31 9.90 -5.25
C TYR A 93 12.59 9.54 -3.93
N PHE A 94 13.37 9.34 -2.85
CA PHE A 94 12.85 9.05 -1.52
C PHE A 94 12.09 10.23 -0.89
N ASN A 95 12.33 11.45 -1.37
CA ASN A 95 11.66 12.67 -0.90
C ASN A 95 10.56 13.12 -1.89
N SER A 96 10.85 13.12 -3.19
CA SER A 96 9.93 13.61 -4.22
C SER A 96 8.71 12.71 -4.39
N LEU A 97 8.86 11.38 -4.31
CA LEU A 97 7.74 10.45 -4.44
C LEU A 97 6.67 10.62 -3.34
N PRO A 98 7.00 10.64 -2.03
CA PRO A 98 5.97 10.88 -1.01
C PRO A 98 5.30 12.25 -1.16
N GLN A 99 6.01 13.29 -1.61
CA GLN A 99 5.40 14.61 -1.88
C GLN A 99 4.40 14.55 -3.04
N GLU A 100 4.74 13.87 -4.15
CA GLU A 100 3.82 13.63 -5.26
C GLU A 100 2.59 12.83 -4.80
N LEU A 101 2.82 11.77 -4.03
CA LEU A 101 1.75 10.88 -3.57
C LEU A 101 0.85 11.54 -2.52
N LYS A 102 1.35 12.47 -1.71
CA LYS A 102 0.54 13.26 -0.77
C LYS A 102 -0.56 14.02 -1.49
N VAL A 103 -0.25 14.68 -2.61
CA VAL A 103 -1.24 15.40 -3.42
C VAL A 103 -2.33 14.44 -3.92
N LYS A 104 -1.93 13.24 -4.38
CA LYS A 104 -2.85 12.20 -4.86
C LYS A 104 -3.71 11.60 -3.74
N ARG A 105 -3.13 11.42 -2.55
CA ARG A 105 -3.82 11.00 -1.33
C ARG A 105 -4.93 11.98 -1.00
N ASP A 106 -4.60 13.27 -0.92
CA ASP A 106 -5.54 14.32 -0.53
C ASP A 106 -6.66 14.49 -1.57
N PHE A 107 -6.31 14.41 -2.86
CA PHE A 107 -7.29 14.38 -3.95
C PHE A 107 -8.25 13.18 -3.84
N MET A 108 -7.72 11.98 -3.57
CA MET A 108 -8.53 10.77 -3.36
C MET A 108 -9.45 10.89 -2.15
N ALA A 109 -8.93 11.37 -1.02
CA ALA A 109 -9.73 11.60 0.18
C ALA A 109 -10.92 12.53 -0.12
N LYS A 110 -10.66 13.62 -0.83
CA LYS A 110 -11.70 14.61 -1.16
C LYS A 110 -12.82 14.01 -2.00
N PHE A 111 -12.51 13.33 -3.11
CA PHE A 111 -13.57 12.80 -3.97
C PHE A 111 -14.32 11.62 -3.34
N LEU A 112 -13.67 10.81 -2.50
CA LEU A 112 -14.34 9.74 -1.75
C LEU A 112 -15.32 10.32 -0.73
N GLN A 113 -14.91 11.37 -0.02
CA GLN A 113 -15.77 12.10 0.91
C GLN A 113 -16.96 12.75 0.20
N ASP A 114 -16.74 13.37 -0.96
CA ASP A 114 -17.80 14.00 -1.75
C ASP A 114 -18.86 13.00 -2.23
N ALA A 115 -18.44 11.77 -2.49
CA ALA A 115 -19.28 10.63 -2.87
C ALA A 115 -19.97 9.94 -1.68
N GLY A 116 -19.74 10.40 -0.44
CA GLY A 116 -20.39 9.90 0.76
C GLY A 116 -19.68 8.74 1.46
N LEU A 117 -18.48 8.36 1.00
CA LEU A 117 -17.58 7.49 1.76
C LEU A 117 -16.89 8.28 2.88
N LYS A 118 -16.40 7.58 3.90
CA LYS A 118 -15.57 8.19 4.95
C LYS A 118 -14.13 7.65 4.85
N PRO A 119 -13.21 8.36 4.18
CA PRO A 119 -11.81 7.95 4.08
C PRO A 119 -11.08 8.07 5.43
N THR A 120 -10.23 7.09 5.71
CA THR A 120 -9.20 7.17 6.75
C THR A 120 -7.92 7.68 6.11
N ILE A 121 -7.47 8.89 6.48
CA ILE A 121 -6.30 9.52 5.87
C ILE A 121 -5.05 8.75 6.30
N PRO A 122 -4.30 8.12 5.38
CA PRO A 122 -3.12 7.36 5.73
C PRO A 122 -1.93 8.30 6.02
N GLU A 123 -1.19 7.96 7.08
CA GLU A 123 0.09 8.58 7.44
C GLU A 123 1.26 8.02 6.61
N GLY A 124 1.05 6.89 5.93
CA GLY A 124 2.04 6.30 5.03
C GLY A 124 1.50 5.20 4.12
N GLY A 125 2.34 4.76 3.18
CA GLY A 125 1.98 3.87 2.09
C GLY A 125 0.99 4.50 1.10
N TYR A 126 0.69 3.81 -0.01
CA TYR A 126 -0.16 4.38 -1.07
C TYR A 126 -1.61 3.87 -1.08
N PHE A 127 -2.13 3.43 0.08
CA PHE A 127 -3.46 2.86 0.22
C PHE A 127 -4.33 3.66 1.19
N MET A 128 -5.62 3.74 0.88
CA MET A 128 -6.62 4.41 1.71
C MET A 128 -7.79 3.47 1.96
N LEU A 129 -8.16 3.30 3.23
CA LEU A 129 -9.42 2.66 3.60
C LEU A 129 -10.54 3.71 3.59
N ALA A 130 -11.68 3.35 3.02
CA ALA A 130 -12.87 4.18 3.03
C ALA A 130 -14.05 3.37 3.58
N ASP A 131 -14.68 3.87 4.63
CA ASP A 131 -15.90 3.32 5.20
C ASP A 131 -17.08 3.70 4.29
N TRP A 132 -17.83 2.69 3.84
CA TRP A 132 -18.96 2.83 2.93
C TRP A 132 -20.31 2.59 3.61
N SER A 133 -20.36 2.35 4.93
CA SER A 133 -21.57 2.01 5.69
C SER A 133 -22.75 2.95 5.46
N LYS A 134 -22.50 4.27 5.30
CA LYS A 134 -23.53 5.29 4.99
C LYS A 134 -24.21 5.10 3.64
N LEU A 135 -23.59 4.34 2.74
CA LEU A 135 -24.08 4.05 1.39
C LEU A 135 -24.77 2.70 1.32
N GLY A 136 -24.56 1.81 2.29
CA GLY A 136 -25.09 0.44 2.25
C GLY A 136 -26.61 0.37 2.12
N ASN A 137 -27.35 1.27 2.76
CA ASN A 137 -28.82 1.31 2.64
C ASN A 137 -29.33 1.84 1.28
N LYS A 138 -28.44 2.41 0.45
CA LYS A 138 -28.77 2.95 -0.87
C LYS A 138 -28.41 1.99 -2.01
N ILE A 139 -27.80 0.86 -1.69
CA ILE A 139 -27.27 -0.10 -2.65
C ILE A 139 -27.94 -1.44 -2.43
N ASP A 140 -28.52 -2.00 -3.48
CA ASP A 140 -28.99 -3.37 -3.45
C ASP A 140 -27.83 -4.35 -3.71
N LEU A 141 -27.35 -4.96 -2.63
CA LEU A 141 -26.32 -6.00 -2.67
C LEU A 141 -26.91 -7.43 -2.72
N SER A 142 -28.25 -7.58 -2.80
CA SER A 142 -28.90 -8.90 -2.77
C SER A 142 -28.53 -9.78 -3.97
N SER A 143 -28.23 -9.16 -5.12
CA SER A 143 -27.79 -9.84 -6.33
C SER A 143 -26.34 -10.31 -6.30
N GLU A 144 -25.52 -9.84 -5.35
CA GLU A 144 -24.11 -10.22 -5.23
C GLU A 144 -23.94 -11.42 -4.30
N VAL A 145 -23.46 -12.53 -4.87
CA VAL A 145 -23.17 -13.76 -4.12
C VAL A 145 -21.75 -13.71 -3.58
N ASP A 146 -21.62 -13.54 -2.27
CA ASP A 146 -20.39 -13.71 -1.49
C ASP A 146 -20.74 -13.89 0.00
N GLN A 147 -19.78 -14.35 0.80
CA GLN A 147 -19.94 -14.51 2.26
C GLN A 147 -19.82 -13.16 2.97
N HIS A 148 -18.88 -12.31 2.53
CA HIS A 148 -18.55 -11.06 3.23
C HIS A 148 -19.14 -9.84 2.54
N LEU A 149 -19.59 -8.87 3.33
CA LEU A 149 -20.31 -7.71 2.84
C LEU A 149 -19.42 -6.79 1.96
N ASP A 150 -18.15 -6.61 2.30
CA ASP A 150 -17.20 -5.83 1.49
C ASP A 150 -16.89 -6.49 0.14
N TYR A 151 -16.89 -7.82 0.07
CA TYR A 151 -16.80 -8.54 -1.21
C TYR A 151 -18.03 -8.29 -2.09
N LYS A 152 -19.24 -8.34 -1.52
CA LYS A 152 -20.47 -7.98 -2.24
C LYS A 152 -20.40 -6.54 -2.74
N PHE A 153 -20.04 -5.62 -1.85
CA PHE A 153 -19.90 -4.20 -2.18
C PHE A 153 -18.87 -3.95 -3.29
N THR A 154 -17.67 -4.55 -3.21
CA THR A 154 -16.63 -4.34 -4.23
C THR A 154 -16.98 -4.97 -5.58
N LYS A 155 -17.65 -6.13 -5.62
CA LYS A 155 -18.21 -6.69 -6.87
C LYS A 155 -19.25 -5.78 -7.49
N TRP A 156 -20.19 -5.29 -6.66
CA TRP A 156 -21.23 -4.36 -7.09
C TRP A 156 -20.63 -3.06 -7.66
N MET A 157 -19.68 -2.45 -6.94
CA MET A 157 -18.97 -1.23 -7.36
C MET A 157 -18.27 -1.42 -8.71
N THR A 158 -17.64 -2.57 -8.91
CA THR A 158 -16.99 -2.86 -10.20
C THR A 158 -17.98 -2.98 -11.34
N LYS A 159 -19.07 -3.75 -11.16
CA LYS A 159 -20.06 -3.97 -12.23
C LYS A 159 -20.85 -2.71 -12.58
N ASN A 160 -21.28 -1.97 -11.55
CA ASN A 160 -22.23 -0.86 -11.72
C ASN A 160 -21.53 0.50 -11.88
N MET A 161 -20.38 0.69 -11.22
CA MET A 161 -19.65 1.95 -11.22
C MET A 161 -18.35 1.91 -12.02
N GLY A 162 -17.88 0.73 -12.44
CA GLY A 162 -16.58 0.59 -13.12
C GLY A 162 -15.38 0.91 -12.22
N LEU A 163 -15.58 0.93 -10.89
CA LEU A 163 -14.54 1.28 -9.92
C LEU A 163 -14.24 0.11 -8.97
N GLN A 164 -13.08 -0.53 -9.17
CA GLN A 164 -12.64 -1.64 -8.33
C GLN A 164 -11.89 -1.14 -7.09
N GLY A 165 -12.34 -1.58 -5.91
CA GLY A 165 -11.59 -1.52 -4.65
C GLY A 165 -11.23 -2.91 -4.16
N ILE A 166 -10.44 -3.02 -3.09
CA ILE A 166 -10.10 -4.31 -2.47
C ILE A 166 -10.88 -4.48 -1.16
N PRO A 167 -11.57 -5.62 -0.95
CA PRO A 167 -12.27 -5.91 0.31
C PRO A 167 -11.26 -6.12 1.45
N PRO A 168 -11.31 -5.29 2.51
CA PRO A 168 -10.35 -5.38 3.61
C PRO A 168 -10.47 -6.64 4.46
N SER A 169 -11.63 -7.32 4.48
CA SER A 169 -11.83 -8.61 5.16
C SER A 169 -10.86 -9.70 4.66
N ALA A 170 -10.27 -9.54 3.47
CA ALA A 170 -9.18 -10.38 2.97
C ALA A 170 -7.90 -10.30 3.83
N PHE A 171 -7.72 -9.22 4.61
CA PHE A 171 -6.57 -9.00 5.49
C PHE A 171 -6.85 -9.37 6.96
N TYR A 172 -8.00 -9.99 7.24
CA TYR A 172 -8.39 -10.46 8.57
C TYR A 172 -8.44 -11.99 8.62
N GLY A 173 -8.08 -12.55 9.78
CA GLY A 173 -8.39 -13.95 10.09
C GLY A 173 -9.90 -14.18 10.16
N GLU A 174 -10.34 -15.41 9.88
CA GLU A 174 -11.76 -15.76 9.67
C GLU A 174 -12.70 -15.20 10.76
N ALA A 175 -12.34 -15.38 12.03
CA ALA A 175 -13.13 -14.93 13.18
C ALA A 175 -13.29 -13.39 13.30
N HIS A 176 -12.51 -12.61 12.55
CA HIS A 176 -12.46 -11.14 12.67
C HIS A 176 -12.78 -10.43 11.34
N LYS A 177 -13.22 -11.16 10.31
CA LYS A 177 -13.52 -10.56 8.99
C LYS A 177 -14.58 -9.46 9.06
N ASN A 178 -15.53 -9.59 9.98
CA ASN A 178 -16.59 -8.61 10.26
C ASN A 178 -16.05 -7.20 10.59
N LEU A 179 -14.81 -7.07 11.09
CA LEU A 179 -14.19 -5.78 11.38
C LEU A 179 -13.84 -4.99 10.11
N GLY A 180 -13.57 -5.68 9.00
CA GLY A 180 -13.20 -5.08 7.71
C GLY A 180 -14.38 -4.86 6.74
N GLU A 181 -15.54 -5.46 7.02
CA GLU A 181 -16.64 -5.58 6.05
C GLU A 181 -17.32 -4.26 5.67
N ASN A 182 -17.21 -3.22 6.51
CA ASN A 182 -17.74 -1.89 6.20
C ASN A 182 -16.76 -0.99 5.44
N PHE A 183 -15.60 -1.52 5.04
CA PHE A 183 -14.54 -0.75 4.42
C PHE A 183 -14.25 -1.24 2.99
N VAL A 184 -13.63 -0.37 2.21
CA VAL A 184 -13.01 -0.69 0.93
C VAL A 184 -11.62 -0.05 0.88
N ARG A 185 -10.63 -0.78 0.36
CA ARG A 185 -9.26 -0.26 0.19
C ARG A 185 -9.01 0.19 -1.24
N TYR A 186 -8.66 1.46 -1.43
CA TYR A 186 -8.23 2.03 -2.70
C TYR A 186 -6.72 2.32 -2.72
N CYS A 187 -6.15 2.45 -3.92
CA CYS A 187 -4.72 2.64 -4.16
C CYS A 187 -4.50 3.92 -4.98
N PHE A 188 -3.72 4.86 -4.45
CA PHE A 188 -3.54 6.19 -5.04
C PHE A 188 -2.17 6.43 -5.72
N ILE A 189 -1.26 5.45 -5.75
CA ILE A 189 -0.07 5.47 -6.63
C ILE A 189 -0.48 5.22 -8.09
N LYS A 190 -1.20 6.19 -8.65
CA LYS A 190 -1.78 6.16 -9.99
C LYS A 190 -1.42 7.44 -10.72
N LYS A 191 -1.49 7.42 -12.05
CA LYS A 191 -1.49 8.65 -12.83
C LYS A 191 -2.69 9.51 -12.46
N GLN A 192 -2.53 10.83 -12.51
CA GLN A 192 -3.58 11.79 -12.16
C GLN A 192 -4.87 11.57 -12.96
N GLU A 193 -4.75 11.34 -14.27
CA GLU A 193 -5.87 11.04 -15.19
C GLU A 193 -6.74 9.85 -14.74
N ASN A 194 -6.16 8.86 -14.04
CA ASN A 194 -6.91 7.70 -13.55
C ASN A 194 -7.67 8.03 -12.26
N LEU A 195 -7.11 8.90 -11.42
CA LEU A 195 -7.79 9.38 -10.22
C LEU A 195 -8.96 10.30 -10.58
N GLU A 196 -8.78 11.13 -11.61
CA GLU A 196 -9.85 12.01 -12.13
C GLU A 196 -11.00 11.19 -12.70
N LYS A 197 -10.72 10.17 -13.52
CA LYS A 197 -11.74 9.23 -14.01
C LYS A 197 -12.48 8.55 -12.86
N ALA A 198 -11.77 8.11 -11.81
CA ALA A 198 -12.42 7.53 -10.63
C ALA A 198 -13.33 8.54 -9.91
N ALA A 199 -12.91 9.80 -9.79
CA ALA A 199 -13.71 10.87 -9.22
C ALA A 199 -14.97 11.16 -10.06
N GLU A 200 -14.87 11.13 -11.39
CA GLU A 200 -16.01 11.30 -12.30
C GLU A 200 -17.04 10.17 -12.17
N LEU A 201 -16.59 8.91 -12.09
CA LEU A 201 -17.47 7.76 -11.87
C LEU A 201 -18.25 7.89 -10.57
N LEU A 202 -17.59 8.30 -9.49
CA LEU A 202 -18.24 8.50 -8.18
C LEU A 202 -19.14 9.73 -8.14
N LYS A 203 -18.85 10.79 -8.90
CA LYS A 203 -19.76 11.94 -9.05
C LYS A 203 -21.09 11.53 -9.69
N LYS A 204 -21.06 10.69 -10.72
CA LYS A 204 -22.27 10.14 -11.38
C LYS A 204 -23.13 9.28 -10.46
N TRP A 205 -22.54 8.70 -9.42
CA TRP A 205 -23.30 7.96 -8.41
C TRP A 205 -24.18 8.87 -7.55
N LYS A 206 -23.70 10.07 -7.27
CA LYS A 206 -24.39 11.02 -6.38
C LYS A 206 -25.53 11.75 -7.07
N SER A 207 -25.40 12.00 -8.38
CA SER A 207 -26.41 12.64 -9.23
C SER A 207 -27.52 11.67 -9.59
#